data_AF-A0A4Z1BN40-F1
#
_entry.id   AF-A0A4Z1BN40-F1
#
_cell.length_a   1.000
_cell.length_b   1.000
_cell.length_c   1.000
_cell.angle_alpha   90.00
_cell.angle_beta   90.00
_cell.angle_gamma   90.00
#
_symmetry.space_group_name_H-M   'P 1'
#
loop_
_entity.id
_entity.type
_entity.pdbx_description
1 polymer ?
#
loop_
_entity_poly.entity_id
_entity_poly.type
_entity_poly.pdbx_seq_one_letter_code
_entity_poly.pdbx_strand_id
1 'polypeptide(L)' 'MSTTEFYVHKIQKNDTLLSVTKRLQIHPVDLKYFHNERCKVSERIIFDHLEGINHLFVPIDFNSTLSRNKERSNER' A
#
# COMPACT_ATOMS: atom_id res chain seq x y z
N MET A 1 -18.96 11.54 -8.72
CA MET A 1 -18.39 10.36 -8.03
C MET A 1 -17.03 10.12 -8.64
N SER A 2 -15.95 10.44 -7.93
CA SER A 2 -14.60 10.21 -8.46
C SER A 2 -14.33 8.70 -8.41
N THR A 3 -14.47 8.01 -9.53
CA THR A 3 -14.06 6.63 -9.69
C THR A 3 -12.53 6.61 -9.70
N THR A 4 -11.91 6.54 -8.52
CA THR A 4 -10.47 6.33 -8.43
C THR A 4 -10.15 5.00 -9.08
N GLU A 5 -9.51 5.03 -10.24
CA GLU A 5 -9.11 3.81 -10.93
C GLU A 5 -8.03 3.11 -10.11
N PHE A 6 -8.19 1.80 -9.97
CA PHE A 6 -7.24 0.96 -9.25
C PHE A 6 -7.00 -0.32 -10.03
N TYR A 7 -5.82 -0.89 -9.86
CA TYR A 7 -5.49 -2.21 -10.36
C TYR A 7 -5.28 -3.19 -9.21
N VAL A 8 -5.44 -4.47 -9.52
CA VAL A 8 -5.25 -5.56 -8.56
C VAL A 8 -3.81 -6.03 -8.64
N HIS A 9 -3.03 -5.77 -7.60
CA HIS A 9 -1.66 -6.24 -7.48
C HIS A 9 -1.63 -7.58 -6.75
N LYS A 10 -1.18 -8.64 -7.42
CA LYS A 10 -1.05 -9.96 -6.82
C LYS A 10 0.15 -10.01 -5.89
N ILE A 11 -0.07 -10.46 -4.65
CA ILE A 11 0.97 -10.58 -3.63
C ILE A 11 1.72 -11.89 -3.80
N GLN A 12 3.06 -11.84 -3.72
CA GLN A 12 3.88 -13.05 -3.73
C GLN A 12 4.11 -13.59 -2.32
N LYS A 13 4.44 -14.88 -2.22
CA LYS A 13 4.83 -15.48 -0.95
C LYS A 13 6.08 -14.76 -0.43
N ASN A 14 6.02 -14.22 0.78
CA ASN A 14 7.01 -13.34 1.44
C ASN A 14 6.98 -11.85 1.06
N ASP A 15 6.04 -11.38 0.25
CA ASP A 15 5.86 -9.94 0.09
C ASP A 15 5.28 -9.33 1.38
N THR A 16 5.88 -8.22 1.80
CA THR A 16 5.39 -7.39 2.91
C THR A 16 4.77 -6.11 2.38
N LEU A 17 3.90 -5.49 3.17
CA LEU A 17 3.29 -4.20 2.82
C LEU A 17 4.39 -3.21 2.43
N LEU A 18 5.45 -3.10 3.24
CA LEU A 18 6.60 -2.23 3.00
C LEU A 18 7.31 -2.52 1.67
N SER A 19 7.52 -3.80 1.32
CA SER A 19 8.21 -4.18 0.08
C SER A 19 7.39 -3.80 -1.14
N VAL A 20 6.09 -4.04 -1.09
CA VAL A 20 5.15 -3.71 -2.16
C VAL A 20 5.04 -2.19 -2.32
N THR A 21 4.83 -1.47 -1.22
CA THR A 21 4.65 -0.02 -1.24
C THR A 21 5.90 0.70 -1.71
N LYS A 22 7.09 0.18 -1.36
CA LYS A 22 8.38 0.67 -1.87
C LYS A 22 8.53 0.51 -3.39
N ARG A 23 8.07 -0.62 -3.96
CA ARG A 23 8.07 -0.83 -5.43
C ARG A 23 7.09 0.11 -6.14
N LEU A 24 5.95 0.35 -5.50
CA LEU A 24 4.87 1.20 -6.03
C LEU A 24 5.10 2.69 -5.77
N GLN A 25 6.10 3.04 -4.96
CA GLN A 25 6.35 4.39 -4.46
C GLN A 25 5.12 5.00 -3.76
N ILE A 26 4.30 4.16 -3.12
CA ILE A 26 3.12 4.59 -2.34
C ILE A 26 3.49 4.53 -0.86
N HIS A 27 2.90 5.38 -0.04
CA HIS A 27 3.08 5.26 1.40
C HIS A 27 2.31 4.04 1.93
N PRO A 28 2.90 3.21 2.80
CA PRO A 28 2.23 1.99 3.29
C PRO A 28 0.90 2.27 3.98
N VAL A 29 0.80 3.40 4.69
CA VAL A 29 -0.44 3.84 5.35
C VAL A 29 -1.54 4.12 4.33
N ASP A 30 -1.22 4.81 3.23
CA ASP A 30 -2.18 5.15 2.19
C ASP A 30 -2.66 3.90 1.44
N LEU A 31 -1.72 2.99 1.09
CA LEU A 31 -2.10 1.74 0.45
C LEU A 31 -2.98 0.88 1.36
N LYS A 32 -2.64 0.81 2.64
CA LYS A 32 -3.44 0.11 3.66
C LYS A 32 -4.84 0.70 3.78
N TYR A 33 -4.95 2.03 3.85
CA TYR A 33 -6.24 2.71 3.91
C TYR A 33 -7.08 2.44 2.66
N PHE A 34 -6.50 2.64 1.49
CA PHE A 34 -7.16 2.46 0.20
C PHE A 34 -7.66 1.03 0.00
N HIS A 35 -6.81 0.05 0.33
CA HIS A 35 -7.19 -1.36 0.25
C HIS A 35 -8.30 -1.67 1.27
N ASN A 36 -8.14 -1.30 2.54
CA ASN A 36 -9.11 -1.63 3.60
C ASN A 36 -10.49 -0.98 3.40
N GLU A 37 -10.56 0.15 2.70
CA GLU A 37 -11.80 0.82 2.32
C GLU A 37 -12.59 0.04 1.27
N ARG A 38 -11.90 -0.61 0.32
CA ARG A 38 -12.51 -1.36 -0.81
C ARG A 38 -12.62 -2.86 -0.56
N CYS A 39 -11.92 -3.34 0.44
CA CYS A 39 -11.76 -4.76 0.74
C CYS A 39 -12.81 -5.25 1.75
N LYS A 40 -13.10 -6.56 1.72
CA LYS A 40 -13.93 -7.22 2.74
C LYS A 40 -13.17 -7.29 4.06
N VAL A 41 -13.90 -7.36 5.18
CA VAL A 41 -13.31 -7.41 6.54
C VAL A 41 -12.26 -8.52 6.69
N SER A 42 -12.47 -9.68 6.04
CA SER A 42 -11.57 -10.84 6.07
C SER A 42 -10.25 -10.67 5.33
N GLU A 43 -10.15 -9.69 4.44
CA GLU A 43 -8.97 -9.44 3.62
C GLU A 43 -8.30 -8.11 4.00
N ARG A 44 -8.72 -7.49 5.12
CA ARG A 44 -8.11 -6.25 5.62
C ARG A 44 -6.67 -6.48 6.05
N ILE A 45 -5.81 -5.56 5.63
CA ILE A 45 -4.45 -5.47 6.16
C ILE A 45 -4.54 -4.93 7.58
N ILE A 46 -4.23 -5.77 8.57
CA ILE A 46 -4.18 -5.40 9.98
C ILE A 46 -2.72 -5.18 10.41
N PHE A 47 -1.83 -6.05 9.95
CA PHE A 47 -0.38 -6.06 10.21
C PHE A 47 0.41 -5.78 8.93
N ASP A 48 1.71 -5.51 9.04
CA ASP A 48 2.60 -5.30 7.89
C ASP A 48 2.87 -6.57 7.06
N HIS A 49 2.61 -7.74 7.65
CA HIS A 49 2.66 -9.01 6.95
C HIS A 49 1.37 -9.21 6.15
N LEU A 50 1.52 -9.43 4.85
CA LEU A 50 0.42 -9.71 3.91
C LEU A 50 0.07 -11.22 3.87
N GLU A 51 0.40 -11.96 4.94
CA GLU A 51 0.09 -13.39 5.02
C GLU A 51 -1.42 -13.61 5.06
N GLY A 52 -1.94 -14.38 4.10
CA GLY A 52 -3.38 -14.60 3.92
C GLY A 52 -4.04 -13.61 2.95
N ILE A 53 -3.32 -12.58 2.49
CA ILE A 53 -3.82 -11.63 1.49
C ILE A 53 -3.32 -12.06 0.10
N ASN A 54 -4.25 -12.40 -0.78
CA ASN A 54 -3.91 -12.85 -2.14
C ASN A 54 -3.61 -11.69 -3.09
N HIS A 55 -4.25 -10.54 -2.86
CA HIS A 55 -4.15 -9.38 -3.73
C HIS A 55 -4.38 -8.08 -2.98
N LEU A 56 -3.73 -7.00 -3.45
CA LEU A 56 -3.93 -5.64 -2.98
C LEU A 56 -4.59 -4.78 -4.05
N PHE A 57 -5.39 -3.82 -3.59
CA PHE A 57 -5.96 -2.80 -4.46
C PHE A 57 -5.00 -1.62 -4.46
N VAL A 58 -4.42 -1.34 -5.63
CA VAL A 58 -3.44 -0.28 -5.80
C VAL A 58 -4.07 0.82 -6.65
N PRO A 59 -4.12 2.07 -6.15
CA PRO A 59 -4.57 3.21 -6.95
C PRO A 59 -3.64 3.48 -8.14
N ILE A 60 -4.20 3.68 -9.35
CA ILE A 60 -3.45 3.91 -10.59
C ILE A 60 -2.80 5.30 -10.59
N ASP A 61 -3.55 6.32 -10.17
CA ASP A 61 -3.10 7.72 -10.11
C ASP A 61 -2.58 8.12 -8.72
N PHE A 62 -1.97 7.18 -7.98
CA PHE A 62 -1.36 7.55 -6.70
C PHE A 62 -0.03 8.26 -6.92
N ASN A 63 -0.13 9.52 -7.34
CA ASN A 63 0.99 10.43 -7.46
C ASN A 63 1.45 10.80 -6.05
N SER A 64 2.18 9.90 -5.38
CA SER A 64 2.84 10.14 -4.10
C SER A 64 4.07 11.05 -4.29
N THR A 65 3.92 12.12 -5.05
CA THR A 65 4.84 13.26 -5.04
C THR A 65 4.68 14.11 -3.78
N LEU A 66 3.75 13.75 -2.88
CA LEU A 66 3.39 14.51 -1.68
C LEU A 66 3.96 13.97 -0.36
N SER A 67 5.07 13.23 -0.39
CA SER A 67 5.91 13.05 0.81
C SER A 67 7.39 13.22 0.47
N ARG A 68 7.70 14.46 0.08
CA ARG A 68 9.03 15.05 0.26
C ARG A 68 9.48 14.85 1.72
N ASN A 69 10.61 14.17 1.87
CA ASN A 69 11.75 14.73 2.61
C ASN A 69 11.53 15.01 4.13
N LYS A 70 11.33 13.95 4.93
CA LYS A 70 11.63 13.89 6.37
C LYS A 70 11.65 12.38 6.66
N GLU A 71 12.75 11.67 6.83
CA GLU A 71 13.76 11.82 7.88
C GLU A 71 15.10 11.20 7.41
N ARG A 72 15.88 11.95 6.63
CA ARG A 72 17.36 11.78 6.61
C ARG A 72 17.97 12.83 7.53
N SER A 73 17.86 12.58 8.82
CA SER A 73 18.71 13.15 9.86
C SER A 73 19.08 11.97 10.75
N ASN A 74 19.99 11.10 10.31
CA ASN A 74 21.39 11.14 10.75
C ASN A 74 21.68 12.14 11.89
N GLU A 75 21.68 11.62 13.11
CA GLU A 75 22.57 12.06 14.19
C GLU A 75 22.93 10.75 14.94
N ARG A 76 24.03 10.11 14.54
CA ARG A 76 25.33 10.11 15.24
C ARG A 76 25.24 9.66 16.69
#